data_AF-A0A418NPC2-F1
#
_entry.id   AF-A0A418NPC2-F1
#
_cell.length_a   1.000
_cell.length_b   1.000
_cell.length_c   1.000
_cell.angle_alpha   90.00
_cell.angle_beta   90.00
_cell.angle_gamma   90.00
#
_symmetry.space_group_name_H-M   'P 1'
#
loop_
_entity.id
_entity.type
_entity.pdbx_description
1 polymer ?
#
loop_
_entity_poly.entity_id
_entity_poly.type
_entity_poly.pdbx_seq_one_letter_code
_entity_poly.pdbx_strand_id
1 'polypeptide(L)'
;MAAVCGVVGLAAMPLTAQAQSDSFRIDANATHTTDLTICNPEVRVVLSGDGDTDLDFVIRNVRGDIVHSDYGLTDQSSATLQRQARSGCENFELRTTNLGNVWNLLDVSLENIRTDSGNPIDTDSYRVDANSTHRVDLSICSLQVIVRVSGDGDTDLDFVIRNSRGETVHSDYDLTDQTSATLSRRNGVSCETFELETSNLGNVYNLFTVQLEDVVRDTAVRSTGDGNNRDISIQNRTGQTITYLYWSNVGADGWGDDKLGSGILANGQDWNVTVDDGSGACRFDFRARLADGRDLEQRNVDVCSVFVVQFAGNGK
;
A
#
# COMPACT_ATOMS: atom_id res chain seq x y z
N MET A 1 8.85 67.79 -0.82
CA MET A 1 10.03 67.08 -0.28
C MET A 1 9.56 66.13 0.81
N ALA A 2 10.12 64.93 0.80
CA ALA A 2 9.56 63.69 1.34
C ALA A 2 9.31 63.66 2.85
N ALA A 3 8.18 63.05 3.25
CA ALA A 3 8.01 62.43 4.55
C ALA A 3 8.30 60.93 4.37
N VAL A 4 9.45 60.47 4.85
CA VAL A 4 9.82 59.05 4.86
C VAL A 4 9.11 58.40 6.05
N CYS A 5 8.24 57.45 5.73
CA CYS A 5 7.48 56.63 6.65
C CYS A 5 8.39 55.48 7.15
N GLY A 6 8.80 55.51 8.41
CA GLY A 6 9.47 54.39 9.08
C GLY A 6 8.47 53.68 9.97
N VAL A 7 7.89 52.57 9.49
CA VAL A 7 7.13 51.64 10.32
C VAL A 7 7.92 50.34 10.39
N VAL A 8 8.42 50.06 11.58
CA VAL A 8 8.88 48.73 12.00
C VAL A 8 7.63 47.89 12.22
N GLY A 9 7.53 46.71 11.60
CA GLY A 9 6.39 45.84 11.88
C GLY A 9 6.33 44.55 11.08
N LEU A 10 6.62 43.46 11.80
CA LEU A 10 6.17 42.08 11.60
C LEU A 10 6.77 41.27 10.45
N ALA A 11 7.63 40.33 10.87
CA ALA A 11 7.78 39.05 10.20
C ALA A 11 6.40 38.44 9.92
N ALA A 12 6.15 38.10 8.66
CA ALA A 12 5.07 37.21 8.28
C ALA A 12 5.70 35.99 7.60
N MET A 13 5.95 34.96 8.39
CA MET A 13 5.85 33.59 7.88
C MET A 13 4.36 33.25 7.87
N PRO A 14 3.79 32.79 6.76
CA PRO A 14 2.71 31.83 6.81
C PRO A 14 3.32 30.44 6.61
N LEU A 15 3.43 29.69 7.71
CA LEU A 15 3.30 28.23 7.66
C LEU A 15 1.80 27.97 7.53
N THR A 16 1.33 27.70 6.31
CA THR A 16 0.05 27.02 6.06
C THR A 16 0.20 26.22 4.77
N ALA A 17 0.14 24.89 4.90
CA ALA A 17 -0.03 23.95 3.79
C ALA A 17 -1.34 24.30 3.06
N GLN A 18 -1.27 25.03 1.95
CA GLN A 18 -2.41 25.24 1.08
C GLN A 18 -2.36 24.14 0.03
N ALA A 19 -3.36 23.26 0.02
CA ALA A 19 -3.60 22.41 -1.14
C ALA A 19 -3.90 23.35 -2.31
N GLN A 20 -3.06 23.32 -3.35
CA GLN A 20 -3.26 24.11 -4.55
C GLN A 20 -4.05 23.24 -5.52
N SER A 21 -5.26 23.68 -5.85
CA SER A 21 -6.12 23.03 -6.84
C SER A 21 -6.27 23.96 -8.05
N ASP A 22 -5.92 23.49 -9.23
CA ASP A 22 -6.05 24.21 -10.49
C ASP A 22 -6.87 23.38 -11.49
N SER A 23 -7.72 24.04 -12.28
CA SER A 23 -8.59 23.39 -13.26
C SER A 23 -8.30 23.88 -14.67
N PHE A 24 -8.23 22.96 -15.64
CA PHE A 24 -7.87 23.23 -17.02
C PHE A 24 -8.83 22.54 -17.97
N ARG A 25 -9.45 23.31 -18.86
CA ARG A 25 -10.21 22.74 -19.97
C ARG A 25 -9.25 22.30 -21.09
N ILE A 26 -9.27 21.01 -21.44
CA ILE A 26 -8.47 20.44 -22.51
C ILE A 26 -9.38 20.11 -23.69
N ASP A 27 -9.19 20.79 -24.81
CA ASP A 27 -9.96 20.54 -26.03
C ASP A 27 -9.71 19.11 -26.57
N ALA A 28 -10.65 18.62 -27.37
CA ALA A 28 -10.57 17.31 -28.02
C ALA A 28 -9.27 17.16 -28.83
N ASN A 29 -8.61 15.99 -28.73
CA ASN A 29 -7.35 15.69 -29.42
C ASN A 29 -6.23 16.72 -29.17
N ALA A 30 -6.25 17.41 -28.02
CA ALA A 30 -5.29 18.43 -27.67
C ALA A 30 -4.40 18.01 -26.49
N THR A 31 -3.23 18.61 -26.42
CA THR A 31 -2.31 18.47 -25.29
C THR A 31 -2.23 19.79 -24.53
N HIS A 32 -2.30 19.71 -23.21
CA HIS A 32 -2.08 20.82 -22.29
C HIS A 32 -0.82 20.56 -21.45
N THR A 33 -0.07 21.62 -21.15
CA THR A 33 1.11 21.55 -20.30
C THR A 33 1.03 22.62 -19.23
N THR A 34 1.27 22.23 -17.99
CA THR A 34 1.32 23.12 -16.83
C THR A 34 2.50 22.77 -15.92
N ASP A 35 3.06 23.78 -15.25
CA ASP A 35 4.16 23.58 -14.31
C ASP A 35 3.61 23.37 -12.89
N LEU A 36 4.06 22.31 -12.22
CA LEU A 36 3.79 22.03 -10.82
C LEU A 36 4.99 22.48 -9.98
N THR A 37 4.81 23.53 -9.17
CA THR A 37 5.86 24.01 -8.26
C THR A 37 5.76 23.32 -6.90
N ILE A 38 6.69 22.42 -6.63
CA ILE A 38 6.72 21.58 -5.42
C ILE A 38 7.74 22.15 -4.43
N CYS A 39 7.24 22.75 -3.36
CA CYS A 39 8.07 23.33 -2.30
C CYS A 39 8.27 22.41 -1.09
N ASN A 40 7.44 21.38 -0.94
CA ASN A 40 7.59 20.38 0.11
C ASN A 40 8.52 19.24 -0.35
N PRO A 41 9.17 18.52 0.58
CA PRO A 41 10.05 17.41 0.23
C PRO A 41 9.32 16.33 -0.59
N GLU A 42 8.03 16.15 -0.31
CA GLU A 42 7.16 15.17 -0.95
C GLU A 42 5.72 15.72 -1.02
N VAL A 43 5.08 15.58 -2.18
CA VAL A 43 3.71 16.03 -2.45
C VAL A 43 3.01 14.99 -3.30
N ARG A 44 1.76 14.69 -2.97
CA ARG A 44 0.89 13.86 -3.82
C ARG A 44 0.17 14.75 -4.81
N VAL A 45 0.25 14.40 -6.09
CA VAL A 45 -0.47 15.05 -7.19
C VAL A 45 -1.63 14.15 -7.56
N VAL A 46 -2.83 14.72 -7.58
CA VAL A 46 -4.05 14.06 -8.04
C VAL A 46 -4.53 14.75 -9.29
N LEU A 47 -4.75 13.96 -10.34
CA LEU A 47 -5.21 14.37 -11.66
C LEU A 47 -6.56 13.71 -11.88
N SER A 48 -7.59 14.49 -12.17
CA SER A 48 -8.93 13.97 -12.46
C SER A 48 -9.55 14.74 -13.60
N GLY A 49 -10.00 14.05 -14.63
CA GLY A 49 -10.91 14.58 -15.62
C GLY A 49 -12.37 14.53 -15.13
N ASP A 50 -13.27 15.02 -15.97
CA ASP A 50 -14.72 15.08 -15.72
C ASP A 50 -15.49 13.79 -16.13
N GLY A 51 -14.77 12.77 -16.60
CA GLY A 51 -15.28 11.47 -17.04
C GLY A 51 -15.65 11.39 -18.52
N ASP A 52 -15.56 12.49 -19.29
CA ASP A 52 -16.05 12.51 -20.68
C ASP A 52 -15.10 11.84 -21.67
N THR A 53 -13.78 11.99 -21.48
CA THR A 53 -12.76 11.46 -22.39
C THR A 53 -11.52 10.99 -21.66
N ASP A 54 -10.88 9.97 -22.20
CA ASP A 54 -9.56 9.52 -21.76
C ASP A 54 -8.49 10.63 -21.78
N LEU A 55 -7.73 10.75 -20.69
CA LEU A 55 -6.63 11.70 -20.53
C LEU A 55 -5.34 10.95 -20.23
N ASP A 56 -4.36 11.07 -21.11
CA ASP A 56 -3.00 10.61 -20.84
C ASP A 56 -2.23 11.64 -20.02
N PHE A 57 -1.49 11.22 -19.01
CA PHE A 57 -0.68 12.07 -18.16
C PHE A 57 0.80 11.72 -18.25
N VAL A 58 1.67 12.74 -18.30
CA VAL A 58 3.12 12.57 -18.20
C VAL A 58 3.67 13.68 -17.33
N ILE A 59 4.39 13.31 -16.26
CA ILE A 59 5.09 14.26 -15.40
C ILE A 59 6.60 14.14 -15.62
N ARG A 60 7.28 15.26 -15.84
CA ARG A 60 8.74 15.34 -15.99
C ARG A 60 9.38 16.21 -14.93
N ASN A 61 10.58 15.84 -14.50
CA ASN A 61 11.41 16.71 -13.67
C ASN A 61 12.11 17.80 -14.51
N VAL A 62 12.80 18.74 -13.86
CA VAL A 62 13.59 19.79 -14.54
C VAL A 62 14.70 19.28 -15.45
N ARG A 63 15.12 18.02 -15.31
CA ARG A 63 16.11 17.36 -16.17
C ARG A 63 15.47 16.74 -17.42
N GLY A 64 14.15 16.71 -17.51
CA GLY A 64 13.36 16.11 -18.59
C GLY A 64 13.07 14.62 -18.40
N ASP A 65 13.50 14.03 -17.29
CA ASP A 65 13.22 12.62 -16.97
C ASP A 65 11.73 12.46 -16.67
N ILE A 66 11.10 11.42 -17.22
CA ILE A 66 9.73 11.05 -16.87
C ILE A 66 9.75 10.48 -15.46
N VAL A 67 8.99 11.09 -14.55
CA VAL A 67 8.82 10.62 -13.16
C VAL A 67 7.46 9.99 -12.91
N HIS A 68 6.49 10.26 -13.78
CA HIS A 68 5.19 9.58 -13.82
C HIS A 68 4.67 9.55 -15.25
N SER A 69 3.98 8.47 -15.63
CA SER A 69 3.21 8.44 -16.86
C SER A 69 2.03 7.51 -16.73
N ASP A 70 0.89 7.97 -17.22
CA ASP A 70 -0.35 7.22 -17.31
C ASP A 70 -0.87 7.36 -18.73
N TYR A 71 -0.94 6.23 -19.44
CA TYR A 71 -1.49 6.13 -20.79
C TYR A 71 -2.66 5.14 -20.79
N GLY A 72 -3.35 5.03 -19.64
CA GLY A 72 -4.50 4.19 -19.45
C GLY A 72 -5.70 4.65 -20.29
N LEU A 73 -6.88 4.12 -20.00
CA LEU A 73 -8.15 4.57 -20.60
C LEU A 73 -8.95 5.46 -19.66
N THR A 74 -8.36 5.81 -18.52
CA THR A 74 -8.98 6.58 -17.44
C THR A 74 -8.49 8.00 -17.51
N ASP A 75 -9.37 8.95 -17.23
CA ASP A 75 -9.01 10.35 -17.14
C ASP A 75 -8.54 10.76 -15.74
N GLN A 76 -8.20 9.79 -14.91
CA GLN A 76 -7.73 10.00 -13.55
C GLN A 76 -6.36 9.37 -13.37
N SER A 77 -5.51 10.03 -12.60
CA SER A 77 -4.18 9.54 -12.26
C SER A 77 -3.67 10.18 -10.97
N SER A 78 -2.80 9.49 -10.23
CA SER A 78 -2.09 10.08 -9.09
C SER A 78 -0.61 9.74 -9.12
N ALA A 79 0.19 10.62 -8.55
CA ALA A 79 1.63 10.44 -8.44
C ALA A 79 2.20 11.14 -7.21
N THR A 80 3.15 10.50 -6.53
CA THR A 80 3.93 11.14 -5.46
C THR A 80 5.21 11.73 -6.04
N LEU A 81 5.36 13.05 -5.94
CA LEU A 81 6.54 13.78 -6.43
C LEU A 81 7.48 14.12 -5.29
N GLN A 82 8.74 13.73 -5.44
CA GLN A 82 9.80 14.00 -4.47
C GLN A 82 10.74 15.08 -4.98
N ARG A 83 10.94 16.12 -4.15
CA ARG A 83 11.88 17.21 -4.44
C ARG A 83 13.31 16.75 -4.19
N GLN A 84 14.17 16.81 -5.21
CA GLN A 84 15.60 16.48 -5.07
C GLN A 84 16.41 17.61 -4.44
N ALA A 85 15.92 18.85 -4.51
CA ALA A 85 16.56 20.00 -3.88
C ALA A 85 16.50 19.93 -2.34
N ARG A 86 17.63 20.21 -1.66
CA ARG A 86 17.70 20.23 -0.18
C ARG A 86 16.90 21.37 0.45
N SER A 87 16.62 22.44 -0.30
CA SER A 87 15.80 23.58 0.11
C SER A 87 15.24 24.28 -1.13
N GLY A 88 14.16 25.05 -0.97
CA GLY A 88 13.52 25.81 -2.06
C GLY A 88 12.35 25.07 -2.72
N CYS A 89 11.98 25.41 -3.94
CA CYS A 89 10.95 24.68 -4.68
C CYS A 89 11.57 24.06 -5.93
N GLU A 90 11.01 22.97 -6.41
CA GLU A 90 11.37 22.34 -7.68
C GLU A 90 10.14 22.32 -8.58
N ASN A 91 10.35 22.53 -9.88
CA ASN A 91 9.27 22.50 -10.86
C ASN A 91 9.22 21.14 -11.53
N PHE A 92 8.01 20.66 -11.79
CA PHE A 92 7.72 19.50 -12.60
C PHE A 92 6.79 19.91 -13.73
N GLU A 93 7.06 19.43 -14.93
CA GLU A 93 6.18 19.66 -16.08
C GLU A 93 5.11 18.56 -16.07
N LEU A 94 3.85 18.93 -15.93
CA LEU A 94 2.70 18.05 -16.19
C LEU A 94 2.24 18.27 -17.63
N ARG A 95 2.25 17.21 -18.42
CA ARG A 95 1.67 17.18 -19.77
C ARG A 95 0.48 16.23 -19.79
N THR A 96 -0.68 16.76 -20.18
CA THR A 96 -1.92 16.00 -20.28
C THR A 96 -2.41 15.98 -21.73
N THR A 97 -2.78 14.82 -22.28
CA THR A 97 -3.28 14.69 -23.65
C THR A 97 -4.69 14.11 -23.64
N ASN A 98 -5.65 14.85 -24.18
CA ASN A 98 -7.00 14.36 -24.38
C ASN A 98 -7.05 13.54 -25.68
N LEU A 99 -7.33 12.25 -25.58
CA LEU A 99 -7.44 11.33 -26.72
C LEU A 99 -8.86 11.22 -27.30
N GLY A 100 -9.83 11.90 -26.68
CA GLY A 100 -11.22 11.90 -27.07
C GLY A 100 -11.59 12.96 -28.10
N ASN A 101 -12.83 12.84 -28.58
CA ASN A 101 -13.41 13.73 -29.61
C ASN A 101 -14.23 14.89 -29.02
N VAL A 102 -14.33 14.97 -27.69
CA VAL A 102 -14.92 16.12 -26.96
C VAL A 102 -13.89 16.68 -25.98
N TRP A 103 -14.15 17.86 -25.43
CA TRP A 103 -13.28 18.45 -24.42
C TRP A 103 -13.47 17.73 -23.08
N ASN A 104 -12.48 17.82 -22.19
CA ASN A 104 -12.54 17.33 -20.81
C ASN A 104 -11.95 18.40 -19.87
N LEU A 105 -12.53 18.56 -18.68
CA LEU A 105 -12.02 19.40 -17.61
C LEU A 105 -11.08 18.61 -16.69
N LEU A 106 -9.79 18.93 -16.78
CA LEU A 106 -8.78 18.43 -15.86
C LEU A 106 -8.76 19.25 -14.57
N ASP A 107 -8.95 18.60 -13.43
CA ASP A 107 -8.63 19.10 -12.10
C ASP A 107 -7.28 18.53 -11.62
N VAL A 108 -6.40 19.41 -11.17
CA VAL A 108 -5.09 19.08 -10.59
C VAL A 108 -5.10 19.50 -9.13
N SER A 109 -4.89 18.56 -8.20
CA SER A 109 -4.79 18.84 -6.77
C SER A 109 -3.40 18.48 -6.26
N LEU A 110 -2.73 19.43 -5.59
CA LEU A 110 -1.49 19.21 -4.87
C LEU A 110 -1.79 19.02 -3.39
N GLU A 111 -1.60 17.80 -2.91
CA GLU A 111 -1.86 17.40 -1.55
C GLU A 111 -0.55 17.27 -0.78
N ASN A 112 -0.41 18.10 0.26
CA ASN A 112 0.73 17.99 1.16
C ASN A 112 0.57 16.74 2.01
N ILE A 113 1.52 15.83 1.89
CA ILE A 113 1.66 14.69 2.79
C ILE A 113 2.05 15.29 4.16
N ARG A 114 1.09 15.41 5.08
CA ARG A 114 1.37 15.96 6.43
C ARG A 114 2.36 15.01 7.13
N THR A 115 3.54 15.51 7.46
CA THR A 115 4.55 14.77 8.24
C THR A 115 4.41 14.92 9.76
N ASP A 116 3.37 15.58 10.26
CA ASP A 116 3.19 15.79 11.69
C ASP A 116 1.87 15.14 12.14
N SER A 117 1.94 13.92 12.69
CA SER A 117 0.87 13.16 13.39
C SER A 117 -0.02 12.18 12.60
N GLY A 118 0.54 11.34 11.72
CA GLY A 118 -0.11 10.08 11.34
C GLY A 118 -0.48 9.93 9.87
N ASN A 119 0.38 9.17 9.19
CA ASN A 119 0.22 8.35 8.00
C ASN A 119 -0.15 8.96 6.63
N PRO A 120 0.73 8.86 5.61
CA PRO A 120 0.34 8.95 4.21
C PRO A 120 -0.63 7.81 3.87
N ILE A 121 -1.78 8.15 3.29
CA ILE A 121 -2.65 7.20 2.61
C ILE A 121 -2.28 7.32 1.13
N ASP A 122 -1.36 6.48 0.66
CA ASP A 122 -1.04 6.41 -0.78
C ASP A 122 -2.14 5.58 -1.44
N THR A 123 -3.17 6.23 -1.97
CA THR A 123 -4.29 5.56 -2.66
C THR A 123 -4.18 5.78 -4.14
N ASP A 124 -3.86 4.72 -4.89
CA ASP A 124 -3.88 4.71 -6.34
C ASP A 124 -5.07 3.90 -6.85
N SER A 125 -5.60 4.28 -8.01
CA SER A 125 -6.75 3.62 -8.67
C SER A 125 -6.28 2.92 -9.93
N TYR A 126 -6.75 1.69 -10.14
CA TYR A 126 -6.37 0.82 -11.25
C TYR A 126 -7.59 0.12 -11.82
N ARG A 127 -7.51 -0.28 -13.09
CA ARG A 127 -8.53 -1.08 -13.74
C ARG A 127 -7.96 -2.42 -14.17
N VAL A 128 -8.75 -3.48 -13.97
CA VAL A 128 -8.49 -4.80 -14.53
C VAL A 128 -9.64 -5.23 -15.43
N ASP A 129 -9.32 -5.53 -16.68
CA ASP A 129 -10.31 -6.00 -17.66
C ASP A 129 -10.89 -7.36 -17.27
N ALA A 130 -12.07 -7.67 -17.82
CA ALA A 130 -12.73 -8.96 -17.64
C ALA A 130 -11.82 -10.13 -18.02
N ASN A 131 -11.77 -11.17 -17.19
CA ASN A 131 -10.95 -12.37 -17.40
C ASN A 131 -9.46 -12.04 -17.68
N SER A 132 -8.94 -10.97 -17.08
CA SER A 132 -7.58 -10.48 -17.29
C SER A 132 -6.86 -10.29 -15.97
N THR A 133 -5.55 -10.06 -16.06
CA THR A 133 -4.67 -9.83 -14.92
C THR A 133 -3.96 -8.48 -15.08
N HIS A 134 -3.94 -7.69 -14.02
CA HIS A 134 -3.20 -6.43 -13.92
C HIS A 134 -2.07 -6.57 -12.89
N ARG A 135 -0.96 -5.86 -13.10
CA ARG A 135 0.23 -5.91 -12.23
C ARG A 135 0.68 -4.51 -11.86
N VAL A 136 0.92 -4.28 -10.58
CA VAL A 136 1.37 -3.01 -10.02
C VAL A 136 2.63 -3.24 -9.19
N ASP A 137 3.68 -2.44 -9.43
CA ASP A 137 4.90 -2.47 -8.63
C ASP A 137 4.81 -1.46 -7.48
N LEU A 138 4.71 -1.95 -6.25
CA LEU A 138 4.63 -1.16 -5.02
C LEU A 138 6.05 -0.94 -4.46
N SER A 139 6.54 0.30 -4.47
CA SER A 139 7.85 0.65 -3.92
C SER A 139 7.76 0.98 -2.43
N ILE A 140 8.05 0.01 -1.57
CA ILE A 140 7.95 0.17 -0.11
C ILE A 140 9.30 0.56 0.48
N CYS A 141 9.38 1.76 1.07
CA CYS A 141 10.60 2.24 1.74
C CYS A 141 10.54 2.09 3.26
N SER A 142 9.35 2.20 3.83
CA SER A 142 9.07 1.92 5.24
C SER A 142 9.41 0.47 5.58
N LEU A 143 9.76 0.23 6.85
CA LEU A 143 10.05 -1.13 7.32
C LEU A 143 8.83 -2.03 7.18
N GLN A 144 7.64 -1.46 7.37
CA GLN A 144 6.38 -2.17 7.30
C GLN A 144 5.25 -1.22 6.87
N VAL A 145 4.40 -1.69 5.97
CA VAL A 145 3.18 -1.02 5.52
C VAL A 145 2.03 -2.02 5.48
N ILE A 146 0.81 -1.54 5.69
CA ILE A 146 -0.42 -2.25 5.39
C ILE A 146 -0.85 -1.85 3.98
N VAL A 147 -0.98 -2.83 3.11
CA VAL A 147 -1.68 -2.73 1.83
C VAL A 147 -3.15 -3.05 2.09
N ARG A 148 -4.04 -2.24 1.55
CA ARG A 148 -5.47 -2.53 1.41
C ARG A 148 -5.82 -2.38 -0.05
N VAL A 149 -6.50 -3.37 -0.61
CA VAL A 149 -7.02 -3.31 -1.97
C VAL A 149 -8.53 -3.44 -1.89
N SER A 150 -9.27 -2.62 -2.65
CA SER A 150 -10.73 -2.70 -2.74
C SER A 150 -11.18 -2.39 -4.14
N GLY A 151 -11.95 -3.30 -4.72
CA GLY A 151 -12.69 -3.13 -5.96
C GLY A 151 -13.98 -2.31 -5.80
N ASP A 152 -14.72 -2.20 -6.89
CA ASP A 152 -16.00 -1.50 -7.02
C ASP A 152 -17.25 -2.36 -6.70
N GLY A 153 -17.05 -3.64 -6.38
CA GLY A 153 -18.07 -4.62 -6.02
C GLY A 153 -18.70 -5.38 -7.20
N ASP A 154 -18.30 -5.11 -8.44
CA ASP A 154 -18.97 -5.68 -9.62
C ASP A 154 -18.48 -7.10 -9.99
N THR A 155 -17.22 -7.43 -9.68
CA THR A 155 -16.64 -8.75 -9.95
C THR A 155 -15.74 -9.23 -8.82
N ASP A 156 -15.53 -10.54 -8.77
CA ASP A 156 -14.55 -11.19 -7.90
C ASP A 156 -13.11 -10.90 -8.37
N LEU A 157 -12.23 -10.52 -7.44
CA LEU A 157 -10.82 -10.22 -7.71
C LEU A 157 -9.90 -11.11 -6.87
N ASP A 158 -9.03 -11.85 -7.54
CA ASP A 158 -7.95 -12.61 -6.92
C ASP A 158 -6.70 -11.73 -6.80
N PHE A 159 -6.04 -11.77 -5.66
CA PHE A 159 -4.84 -10.99 -5.38
C PHE A 159 -3.63 -11.87 -5.06
N VAL A 160 -2.47 -11.54 -5.61
CA VAL A 160 -1.19 -12.15 -5.23
C VAL A 160 -0.14 -11.07 -5.08
N ILE A 161 0.56 -11.03 -3.95
CA ILE A 161 1.66 -10.10 -3.74
C ILE A 161 2.97 -10.88 -3.68
N ARG A 162 3.96 -10.46 -4.47
CA ARG A 162 5.31 -11.05 -4.52
C ARG A 162 6.36 -10.04 -4.11
N ASN A 163 7.38 -10.48 -3.39
CA ASN A 163 8.54 -9.63 -3.07
C ASN A 163 9.51 -9.53 -4.25
N SER A 164 10.59 -8.76 -4.09
CA SER A 164 11.61 -8.55 -5.14
C SER A 164 12.38 -9.82 -5.54
N ARG A 165 12.19 -10.95 -4.85
CA ARG A 165 12.77 -12.26 -5.18
C ARG A 165 11.77 -13.17 -5.91
N GLY A 166 10.54 -12.71 -6.13
CA GLY A 166 9.44 -13.47 -6.72
C GLY A 166 8.69 -14.37 -5.74
N GLU A 167 9.04 -14.34 -4.45
CA GLU A 167 8.38 -15.14 -3.41
C GLU A 167 7.00 -14.54 -3.13
N THR A 168 5.94 -15.37 -3.15
CA THR A 168 4.60 -14.94 -2.73
C THR A 168 4.59 -14.65 -1.24
N VAL A 169 4.25 -13.43 -0.87
CA VAL A 169 4.14 -12.98 0.53
C VAL A 169 2.69 -12.83 0.98
N HIS A 170 1.76 -12.70 0.03
CA HIS A 170 0.32 -12.66 0.30
C HIS A 170 -0.45 -13.23 -0.89
N SER A 171 -1.59 -13.87 -0.64
CA SER A 171 -2.52 -14.29 -1.67
C SER A 171 -3.94 -14.30 -1.12
N ASP A 172 -4.88 -13.80 -1.89
CA ASP A 172 -6.30 -13.80 -1.58
C ASP A 172 -7.06 -14.29 -2.82
N TYR A 173 -7.88 -15.32 -2.62
CA TYR A 173 -8.65 -15.99 -3.69
C TYR A 173 -10.07 -16.28 -3.22
N ASP A 174 -10.57 -15.46 -2.28
CA ASP A 174 -11.94 -15.59 -1.83
C ASP A 174 -12.92 -15.00 -2.88
N LEU A 175 -14.17 -14.79 -2.52
CA LEU A 175 -15.18 -14.31 -3.48
C LEU A 175 -15.36 -12.79 -3.46
N THR A 176 -14.48 -12.09 -2.75
CA THR A 176 -14.53 -10.65 -2.56
C THR A 176 -13.53 -9.96 -3.46
N ASP A 177 -13.82 -8.70 -3.77
CA ASP A 177 -12.95 -7.82 -4.51
C ASP A 177 -12.01 -7.02 -3.58
N GLN A 178 -11.77 -7.53 -2.38
CA GLN A 178 -11.04 -6.83 -1.33
C GLN A 178 -9.94 -7.71 -0.76
N THR A 179 -8.80 -7.10 -0.44
CA THR A 179 -7.76 -7.79 0.32
C THR A 179 -6.99 -6.84 1.22
N SER A 180 -6.33 -7.38 2.25
CA SER A 180 -5.40 -6.61 3.06
C SER A 180 -4.21 -7.46 3.50
N ALA A 181 -3.02 -6.88 3.42
CA ALA A 181 -1.77 -7.54 3.74
C ALA A 181 -0.80 -6.57 4.42
N THR A 182 0.01 -7.08 5.35
CA THR A 182 1.12 -6.30 5.91
C THR A 182 2.40 -6.66 5.17
N LEU A 183 2.93 -5.72 4.39
CA LEU A 183 4.18 -5.88 3.66
C LEU A 183 5.34 -5.38 4.49
N SER A 184 6.41 -6.17 4.56
CA SER A 184 7.60 -5.84 5.32
C SER A 184 8.83 -5.90 4.42
N ARG A 185 9.55 -4.80 4.35
CA ARG A 185 10.77 -4.72 3.57
C ARG A 185 11.90 -5.50 4.24
N ARG A 186 12.79 -6.10 3.44
CA ARG A 186 14.02 -6.75 3.89
C ARG A 186 14.94 -5.83 4.69
N ASN A 187 15.54 -6.39 5.73
CA ASN A 187 16.56 -5.71 6.53
C ASN A 187 17.77 -5.33 5.68
N GLY A 188 18.24 -4.09 5.82
CA GLY A 188 19.47 -3.60 5.19
C GLY A 188 19.35 -3.08 3.76
N VAL A 189 18.17 -3.15 3.11
CA VAL A 189 17.91 -2.32 1.90
C VAL A 189 17.46 -0.90 2.31
N SER A 190 17.15 0.01 1.39
CA SER A 190 16.50 1.30 1.71
C SER A 190 15.04 1.34 1.27
N CYS A 191 14.72 0.67 0.15
CA CYS A 191 13.38 0.40 -0.37
C CYS A 191 13.35 -1.00 -1.02
N GLU A 192 12.18 -1.61 -1.12
CA GLU A 192 11.96 -2.89 -1.80
C GLU A 192 10.65 -2.82 -2.58
N THR A 193 10.70 -3.37 -3.78
CA THR A 193 9.54 -3.46 -4.67
C THR A 193 8.77 -4.75 -4.41
N PHE A 194 7.45 -4.61 -4.31
CA PHE A 194 6.49 -5.72 -4.25
C PHE A 194 5.58 -5.67 -5.47
N GLU A 195 5.46 -6.77 -6.19
CA GLU A 195 4.53 -6.91 -7.31
C GLU A 195 3.16 -7.32 -6.76
N LEU A 196 2.15 -6.49 -6.94
CA LEU A 196 0.74 -6.82 -6.73
C LEU A 196 0.15 -7.27 -8.07
N GLU A 197 -0.21 -8.54 -8.15
CA GLU A 197 -0.95 -9.14 -9.26
C GLU A 197 -2.43 -9.23 -8.87
N THR A 198 -3.31 -8.69 -9.71
CA THR A 198 -4.77 -8.69 -9.52
C THR A 198 -5.42 -9.37 -10.71
N SER A 199 -6.18 -10.44 -10.50
CA SER A 199 -6.87 -11.18 -11.57
C SER A 199 -8.37 -11.04 -11.42
N ASN A 200 -9.04 -10.60 -12.49
CA ASN A 200 -10.48 -10.47 -12.53
C ASN A 200 -11.11 -11.74 -13.10
N LEU A 201 -11.88 -12.44 -12.28
CA LEU A 201 -12.57 -13.68 -12.67
C LEU A 201 -13.96 -13.44 -13.28
N GLY A 202 -14.38 -12.17 -13.37
CA GLY A 202 -15.66 -11.74 -13.91
C GLY A 202 -15.64 -11.47 -15.41
N ASN A 203 -16.85 -11.27 -15.95
CA ASN A 203 -17.09 -11.00 -17.37
C ASN A 203 -17.20 -9.49 -17.69
N VAL A 204 -17.07 -8.62 -16.68
CA VAL A 204 -16.98 -7.17 -16.83
C VAL A 204 -15.67 -6.70 -16.20
N TYR A 205 -15.22 -5.48 -16.53
CA TYR A 205 -14.03 -4.91 -15.88
C TYR A 205 -14.34 -4.59 -14.41
N ASN A 206 -13.30 -4.41 -13.60
CA ASN A 206 -13.40 -3.93 -12.23
C ASN A 206 -12.41 -2.78 -12.02
N LEU A 207 -12.83 -1.76 -11.29
CA LEU A 207 -11.96 -0.69 -10.81
C LEU A 207 -11.58 -0.96 -9.36
N PHE A 208 -10.28 -1.03 -9.07
CA PHE A 208 -9.78 -1.26 -7.72
C PHE A 208 -8.82 -0.17 -7.26
N THR A 209 -8.86 0.10 -5.96
CA THR A 209 -7.97 1.04 -5.28
C THR A 209 -6.94 0.27 -4.47
N VAL A 210 -5.70 0.74 -4.47
CA VAL A 210 -4.62 0.24 -3.61
C VAL A 210 -4.26 1.34 -2.64
N GLN A 211 -4.51 1.11 -1.35
CA GLN A 211 -4.16 1.99 -0.26
C GLN A 211 -2.96 1.43 0.50
N LEU A 212 -1.90 2.24 0.62
CA LEU A 212 -0.76 1.96 1.50
C LEU A 212 -0.86 2.79 2.78
N GLU A 213 -0.62 2.16 3.91
CA GLU A 213 -0.65 2.77 5.24
C GLU A 213 0.62 2.32 5.99
N ASP A 214 1.51 3.22 6.44
CA ASP A 214 2.66 2.78 7.24
C ASP A 214 2.19 2.14 8.56
N VAL A 215 2.86 1.09 9.01
CA VAL A 215 2.66 0.65 10.39
C VAL A 215 3.42 1.60 11.29
N VAL A 216 2.77 2.69 11.68
CA VAL A 216 3.28 3.57 12.73
C VAL A 216 3.32 2.74 14.00
N ARG A 217 4.53 2.41 14.46
CA ARG A 217 4.73 1.87 15.80
C ARG A 217 4.27 2.94 16.78
N ASP A 218 2.99 2.94 17.14
CA ASP A 218 2.56 3.64 18.32
C ASP A 218 3.40 3.08 19.46
N THR A 219 4.12 3.96 20.15
CA THR A 219 5.17 3.59 21.11
C THR A 219 4.58 3.04 22.43
N ALA A 220 3.38 2.45 22.37
CA ALA A 220 2.59 2.07 23.53
C ALA A 220 2.06 0.63 23.53
N VAL A 221 2.36 -0.21 22.52
CA VAL A 221 2.17 -1.66 22.65
C VAL A 221 3.54 -2.30 22.81
N ARG A 222 3.69 -3.17 23.81
CA ARG A 222 4.93 -3.84 24.19
C ARG A 222 5.43 -4.76 23.07
N SER A 223 5.94 -4.19 21.99
CA SER A 223 7.04 -4.79 21.25
C SER A 223 8.18 -4.92 22.25
N THR A 224 8.70 -6.13 22.46
CA THR A 224 10.01 -6.28 23.08
C THR A 224 10.96 -5.40 22.26
N GLY A 225 11.51 -4.33 22.85
CA GLY A 225 12.13 -3.19 22.16
C GLY A 225 13.44 -3.50 21.41
N ASP A 226 13.55 -4.67 20.81
CA ASP A 226 14.70 -5.17 20.06
C ASP A 226 14.62 -4.89 18.55
N GLY A 227 13.49 -4.35 18.09
CA GLY A 227 13.32 -3.94 16.70
C GLY A 227 12.87 -5.04 15.74
N ASN A 228 12.79 -6.30 16.20
CA ASN A 228 12.43 -7.43 15.35
C ASN A 228 10.92 -7.47 15.05
N ASN A 229 10.58 -7.67 13.76
CA ASN A 229 9.20 -7.85 13.29
C ASN A 229 8.75 -9.27 13.62
N ARG A 230 7.58 -9.44 14.23
CA ARG A 230 7.00 -10.75 14.56
C ARG A 230 5.58 -10.90 14.01
N ASP A 231 5.22 -10.04 13.06
CA ASP A 231 3.92 -10.05 12.40
C ASP A 231 3.95 -11.04 11.25
N ILE A 232 3.12 -12.07 11.35
CA ILE A 232 3.04 -13.13 10.37
C ILE A 232 1.59 -13.40 9.99
N SER A 233 1.39 -13.95 8.79
CA SER A 233 0.13 -14.57 8.38
C SER A 233 0.15 -16.06 8.74
N ILE A 234 -0.82 -16.49 9.54
CA ILE A 234 -1.12 -17.92 9.76
C ILE A 234 -2.09 -18.36 8.67
N GLN A 235 -1.67 -19.30 7.83
CA GLN A 235 -2.47 -19.74 6.70
C GLN A 235 -2.97 -21.16 6.92
N ASN A 236 -4.29 -21.35 6.80
CA ASN A 236 -4.89 -22.68 6.82
C ASN A 236 -5.06 -23.22 5.40
N ARG A 237 -4.18 -24.13 4.99
CA ARG A 237 -4.26 -24.89 3.73
C ARG A 237 -4.36 -26.39 4.01
N THR A 238 -5.04 -26.76 5.09
CA THR A 238 -5.09 -28.15 5.59
C THR A 238 -6.20 -29.00 4.98
N GLY A 239 -7.17 -28.38 4.31
CA GLY A 239 -8.43 -29.00 3.90
C GLY A 239 -9.44 -29.15 5.04
N GLN A 240 -9.16 -28.62 6.24
CA GLN A 240 -10.00 -28.69 7.44
C GLN A 240 -9.96 -27.36 8.20
N THR A 241 -10.98 -27.06 9.02
CA THR A 241 -10.96 -25.89 9.92
C THR A 241 -9.99 -26.13 11.08
N ILE A 242 -9.17 -25.13 11.41
CA ILE A 242 -8.39 -25.07 12.65
C ILE A 242 -9.30 -24.52 13.75
N THR A 243 -9.49 -25.29 14.81
CA THR A 243 -10.34 -24.92 15.96
C THR A 243 -9.57 -24.41 17.16
N TYR A 244 -8.27 -24.72 17.25
CA TYR A 244 -7.36 -24.16 18.25
C TYR A 244 -5.99 -23.93 17.64
N LEU A 245 -5.35 -22.83 18.02
CA LEU A 245 -3.99 -22.50 17.59
C LEU A 245 -3.16 -22.09 18.79
N TYR A 246 -1.97 -22.66 18.89
CA TYR A 246 -1.03 -22.40 19.96
C TYR A 246 0.32 -21.99 19.38
N TRP A 247 1.01 -21.11 20.09
CA TRP A 247 2.43 -20.87 19.89
C TRP A 247 3.11 -20.55 21.21
N SER A 248 4.37 -20.97 21.32
CA SER A 248 5.25 -20.69 22.45
C SER A 248 6.67 -20.55 21.96
N ASN A 249 7.51 -19.78 22.66
CA ASN A 249 8.93 -19.80 22.35
C ASN A 249 9.49 -21.24 22.46
N VAL A 250 10.55 -21.53 21.69
CA VAL A 250 11.17 -22.87 21.69
C VAL A 250 11.76 -23.31 23.03
N GLY A 251 11.90 -22.38 23.98
CA GLY A 251 12.39 -22.64 25.34
C GLY A 251 11.29 -22.95 26.36
N ALA A 252 10.02 -22.89 25.95
CA ALA A 252 8.88 -23.12 26.83
C ALA A 252 8.57 -24.61 26.97
N ASP A 253 8.20 -25.04 28.17
CA ASP A 253 7.87 -26.44 28.47
C ASP A 253 6.48 -26.88 27.98
N GLY A 254 5.67 -25.97 27.42
CA GLY A 254 4.33 -26.25 26.94
C GLY A 254 3.77 -25.19 26.00
N TRP A 255 2.61 -25.48 25.41
CA TRP A 255 2.00 -24.69 24.32
C TRP A 255 1.33 -23.38 24.76
N GLY A 256 1.09 -23.20 26.06
CA GLY A 256 0.35 -22.05 26.59
C GLY A 256 -1.13 -22.06 26.23
N ASP A 257 -1.76 -20.88 26.33
CA ASP A 257 -3.18 -20.68 26.03
C ASP A 257 -3.46 -20.70 24.53
N ASP A 258 -4.68 -21.11 24.18
CA ASP A 258 -5.19 -20.99 22.82
C ASP A 258 -5.25 -19.52 22.38
N LYS A 259 -4.80 -19.27 21.16
CA LYS A 259 -4.62 -17.95 20.60
C LYS A 259 -5.81 -17.49 19.76
N LEU A 260 -6.67 -18.43 19.32
CA LEU A 260 -7.91 -18.11 18.63
C LEU A 260 -9.03 -17.69 19.61
N GLY A 261 -8.96 -18.14 20.87
CA GLY A 261 -9.95 -17.84 21.88
C GLY A 261 -11.28 -18.53 21.58
N SER A 262 -12.30 -17.76 21.22
CA SER A 262 -13.59 -18.29 20.76
C SER A 262 -13.70 -18.39 19.24
N GLY A 263 -12.67 -17.96 18.50
CA GLY A 263 -12.62 -17.97 17.05
C GLY A 263 -12.25 -19.32 16.46
N ILE A 264 -12.32 -19.41 15.13
CA ILE A 264 -11.84 -20.53 14.33
C ILE A 264 -11.16 -19.98 13.08
N LEU A 265 -10.30 -20.77 12.44
CA LEU A 265 -9.68 -20.43 11.15
C LEU A 265 -10.08 -21.49 10.12
N ALA A 266 -11.03 -21.16 9.24
CA ALA A 266 -11.54 -22.11 8.24
C ALA A 266 -10.48 -22.44 7.19
N ASN A 267 -10.68 -23.53 6.45
CA ASN A 267 -9.79 -23.88 5.35
C ASN A 267 -9.79 -22.78 4.29
N GLY A 268 -8.61 -22.39 3.80
CA GLY A 268 -8.41 -21.29 2.85
C GLY A 268 -8.23 -19.93 3.49
N GLN A 269 -8.56 -19.77 4.79
CA GLN A 269 -8.43 -18.48 5.47
C GLN A 269 -7.01 -18.23 5.99
N ASP A 270 -6.71 -16.93 6.10
CA ASP A 270 -5.47 -16.38 6.62
C ASP A 270 -5.76 -15.52 7.86
N TRP A 271 -4.83 -15.53 8.81
CA TRP A 271 -4.93 -14.71 10.00
C TRP A 271 -3.62 -13.99 10.30
N ASN A 272 -3.64 -12.66 10.16
CA ASN A 272 -2.50 -11.81 10.48
C ASN A 272 -2.42 -11.59 11.99
N VAL A 273 -1.27 -11.92 12.57
CA VAL A 273 -1.04 -11.84 14.01
C VAL A 273 0.41 -11.50 14.35
N THR A 274 0.59 -10.73 15.43
CA THR A 274 1.90 -10.55 16.06
C THR A 274 2.18 -11.72 16.98
N VAL A 275 3.20 -12.51 16.67
CA VAL A 275 3.63 -13.63 17.53
C VAL A 275 4.46 -13.09 18.67
N ASP A 276 3.81 -12.98 19.83
CA ASP A 276 4.44 -12.58 21.07
C ASP A 276 3.92 -13.45 22.24
N ASP A 277 4.84 -13.83 23.12
CA ASP A 277 4.57 -14.49 24.41
C ASP A 277 5.16 -13.69 25.58
N GLY A 278 5.62 -12.46 25.32
CA GLY A 278 6.27 -11.58 26.28
C GLY A 278 7.77 -11.86 26.47
N SER A 279 8.32 -12.92 25.87
CA SER A 279 9.74 -13.26 26.02
C SER A 279 10.65 -12.49 25.06
N GLY A 280 10.11 -11.92 24.00
CA GLY A 280 10.89 -11.31 22.91
C GLY A 280 11.74 -12.30 22.12
N ALA A 281 11.40 -13.59 22.16
CA ALA A 281 12.11 -14.58 21.34
C ALA A 281 11.82 -14.36 19.84
N CYS A 282 12.68 -14.93 19.00
CA CYS A 282 12.44 -15.03 17.56
C CYS A 282 12.10 -16.45 17.12
N ARG A 283 12.39 -17.46 17.95
CA ARG A 283 12.13 -18.87 17.63
C ARG A 283 10.90 -19.35 18.37
N PHE A 284 9.89 -19.78 17.62
CA PHE A 284 8.63 -20.30 18.14
C PHE A 284 8.30 -21.69 17.59
N ASP A 285 7.61 -22.47 18.41
CA ASP A 285 6.89 -23.66 17.98
C ASP A 285 5.41 -23.31 17.86
N PHE A 286 4.75 -23.80 16.81
CA PHE A 286 3.33 -23.63 16.54
C PHE A 286 2.61 -24.98 16.55
N ARG A 287 1.38 -25.00 17.06
CA ARG A 287 0.49 -26.16 17.00
C ARG A 287 -0.91 -25.75 16.60
N ALA A 288 -1.46 -26.39 15.57
CA ALA A 288 -2.84 -26.22 15.13
C ALA A 288 -3.64 -27.50 15.36
N ARG A 289 -4.78 -27.38 16.04
CA ARG A 289 -5.75 -28.47 16.24
C ARG A 289 -6.85 -28.34 15.19
N LEU A 290 -7.03 -29.37 14.38
CA LEU A 290 -8.06 -29.42 13.35
C LEU A 290 -9.40 -29.90 13.90
N ALA A 291 -10.49 -29.58 13.19
CA ALA A 291 -11.86 -29.98 13.54
C ALA A 291 -12.05 -31.52 13.63
N ASP A 292 -11.25 -32.29 12.89
CA ASP A 292 -11.24 -33.76 12.94
C ASP A 292 -10.44 -34.35 14.12
N GLY A 293 -9.85 -33.48 14.94
CA GLY A 293 -9.06 -33.87 16.09
C GLY A 293 -7.64 -34.33 15.78
N ARG A 294 -7.06 -33.95 14.64
CA ARG A 294 -5.61 -34.05 14.41
C ARG A 294 -4.90 -32.79 14.86
N ASP A 295 -3.62 -32.95 15.23
CA ASP A 295 -2.70 -31.85 15.51
C ASP A 295 -1.65 -31.76 14.41
N LEU A 296 -1.37 -30.54 13.97
CA LEU A 296 -0.24 -30.22 13.11
C LEU A 296 0.71 -29.32 13.88
N GLU A 297 2.01 -29.60 13.81
CA GLU A 297 3.04 -28.82 14.48
C GLU A 297 4.04 -28.27 13.47
N GLN A 298 4.47 -27.03 13.69
CA GLN A 298 5.62 -26.43 13.01
C GLN A 298 6.60 -25.96 14.06
N ARG A 299 7.79 -26.54 14.07
CA ARG A 299 8.78 -26.31 15.13
C ARG A 299 9.92 -25.43 14.67
N ASN A 300 10.50 -24.70 15.61
CA ASN A 300 11.69 -23.87 15.44
C ASN A 300 11.57 -22.85 14.30
N VAL A 301 10.39 -22.25 14.17
CA VAL A 301 10.11 -21.21 13.18
C VAL A 301 10.72 -19.91 13.65
N ASP A 302 11.50 -19.26 12.77
CA ASP A 302 12.05 -17.93 13.01
C ASP A 302 11.05 -16.83 12.66
N VAL A 303 10.16 -16.47 13.59
CA VAL A 303 9.13 -15.43 13.36
C VAL A 303 9.70 -14.04 13.13
N CYS A 304 11.00 -13.84 13.40
CA CYS A 304 11.70 -12.60 13.07
C CYS A 304 12.19 -12.55 11.62
N SER A 305 12.17 -13.67 10.92
CA SER A 305 12.71 -13.82 9.56
C SER A 305 11.69 -14.39 8.56
N VAL A 306 10.52 -14.84 9.02
CA VAL A 306 9.45 -15.35 8.16
C VAL A 306 8.21 -14.46 8.28
N PHE A 307 7.41 -14.43 7.22
CA PHE A 307 6.17 -13.66 7.16
C PHE A 307 4.92 -14.55 7.16
N VAL A 308 5.10 -15.85 6.95
CA VAL A 308 4.00 -16.80 6.80
C VAL A 308 4.33 -18.07 7.57
N VAL A 309 3.34 -18.58 8.29
CA VAL A 309 3.33 -19.95 8.82
C VAL A 309 2.10 -20.65 8.25
N GLN A 310 2.34 -21.47 7.23
CA GLN A 310 1.29 -22.19 6.52
C GLN A 310 1.14 -23.60 7.07
N PHE A 311 -0.05 -23.93 7.59
CA PHE A 311 -0.41 -25.31 7.86
C PHE A 311 -0.96 -25.95 6.60
N ALA A 312 -0.24 -26.92 6.04
CA ALA A 312 -0.69 -27.70 4.91
C ALA A 312 -1.08 -29.12 5.36
N GLY A 313 -2.10 -29.67 4.72
CA GLY A 313 -2.40 -31.09 4.84
C GLY A 313 -1.33 -31.86 4.06
N ASN A 314 -0.87 -33.00 4.59
CA ASN A 314 -0.05 -33.92 3.82
C ASN A 314 -0.90 -34.49 2.67
N GLY A 315 -0.96 -33.75 1.55
CA GLY A 315 -1.35 -34.29 0.25
C GLY A 315 -0.24 -35.22 -0.19
N LYS A 316 -0.47 -36.53 -0.07
CA LYS A 316 0.16 -37.47 -0.98
C LYS A 316 -0.45 -37.34 -2.35
#